data_AF-M5RJQ2-F1
#
_entry.id   AF-M5RJQ2-F1
#
_cell.length_a   1.000
_cell.length_b   1.000
_cell.length_c   1.000
_cell.angle_alpha   90.00
_cell.angle_beta   90.00
_cell.angle_gamma   90.00
#
_symmetry.space_group_name_H-M   'P 1'
#
loop_
_entity.id
_entity.type
_entity.pdbx_description
1 polymer ?
#
loop_
_entity_poly.entity_id
_entity_poly.type
_entity_poly.pdbx_seq_one_letter_code
_entity_poly.pdbx_strand_id
1 'polypeptide(L)'
;MKLYHYINPKLLLFASAVRQGLDGDLSTKPYSATDPVERVESGIPAEMAALEMEDEQPPSKELQTIFDDIVETLSLRSINSDYRTLALWPTYLNAVWGQLKPKIQTATYVTASEHLRDRSRSLASSLPYPVPLSRARLEEEGIDFDQTLQSAEAFEQLLPGLIINIALCLREWQPDDESLRSPFPAKAISPRLQNAAQPELTGGAK
;
A
#
# COMPACT_ATOMS: atom_id res chain seq x y z
N MET A 1 -5.73 0.66 13.53
CA MET A 1 -4.51 -0.11 13.20
C MET A 1 -4.75 -1.27 12.23
N LYS A 2 -5.76 -2.13 12.43
CA LYS A 2 -6.12 -3.21 11.48
C LYS A 2 -6.37 -2.72 10.03
N LEU A 3 -6.94 -1.52 9.86
CA LEU A 3 -7.08 -0.86 8.55
C LEU A 3 -5.73 -0.72 7.83
N TYR A 4 -4.74 -0.11 8.49
CA TYR A 4 -3.42 0.15 7.90
C TYR A 4 -2.64 -1.14 7.63
N HIS A 5 -2.73 -2.11 8.54
CA HIS A 5 -2.16 -3.45 8.32
C HIS A 5 -2.76 -4.16 7.10
N TYR A 6 -4.02 -3.89 6.79
CA TYR A 6 -4.70 -4.43 5.61
C TYR A 6 -4.38 -3.69 4.32
N ILE A 7 -4.34 -2.35 4.35
CA ILE A 7 -4.26 -1.53 3.13
C ILE A 7 -2.80 -1.28 2.70
N ASN A 8 -1.86 -1.09 3.64
CA ASN A 8 -0.48 -0.72 3.30
C ASN A 8 0.23 -1.78 2.43
N PRO A 9 0.10 -3.10 2.68
CA PRO A 9 0.67 -4.11 1.78
C PRO A 9 0.05 -4.10 0.37
N LYS A 10 -1.24 -3.77 0.26
CA LYS A 10 -1.91 -3.63 -1.05
C LYS A 10 -1.44 -2.41 -1.80
N LEU A 11 -1.24 -1.28 -1.09
CA LEU A 11 -0.65 -0.07 -1.67
C LEU A 11 0.79 -0.31 -2.12
N LEU A 12 1.57 -1.12 -1.39
CA LEU A 12 2.94 -1.46 -1.77
C LEU A 12 2.95 -2.30 -3.06
N LEU A 13 2.08 -3.32 -3.14
CA LEU A 13 1.92 -4.11 -4.35
C LEU A 13 1.48 -3.25 -5.54
N PHE A 14 0.54 -2.34 -5.32
CA PHE A 14 0.08 -1.39 -6.34
C PHE A 14 1.20 -0.47 -6.80
N ALA A 15 1.95 0.15 -5.88
CA ALA A 15 3.07 1.03 -6.22
C ALA A 15 4.16 0.29 -6.99
N SER A 16 4.52 -0.94 -6.58
CA SER A 16 5.46 -1.78 -7.31
C SER A 16 4.97 -2.12 -8.72
N ALA A 17 3.68 -2.43 -8.89
CA ALA A 17 3.10 -2.72 -10.20
C ALA A 17 3.07 -1.47 -11.09
N VAL A 18 2.69 -0.30 -10.55
CA VAL A 18 2.73 0.96 -11.29
C VAL A 18 4.15 1.27 -11.74
N ARG A 19 5.14 1.20 -10.83
CA ARG A 19 6.55 1.48 -11.13
C ARG A 19 7.08 0.55 -12.23
N GLN A 20 6.91 -0.76 -12.09
CA GLN A 20 7.37 -1.72 -13.11
C GLN A 20 6.61 -1.56 -14.45
N GLY A 21 5.35 -1.11 -14.41
CA GLY A 21 4.57 -0.79 -15.61
C GLY A 21 5.11 0.43 -16.36
N LEU A 22 5.54 1.46 -15.63
CA LEU A 22 6.17 2.67 -16.17
C LEU A 22 7.54 2.39 -16.77
N ASP A 23 8.33 1.48 -16.16
CA ASP A 23 9.62 1.04 -16.69
C ASP A 23 9.50 0.19 -17.97
N GLY A 24 8.30 -0.31 -18.28
CA GLY A 24 8.08 -1.30 -19.34
C GLY A 24 8.52 -2.71 -18.96
N ASP A 25 8.93 -2.92 -17.70
CA ASP A 25 9.47 -4.17 -17.16
C ASP A 25 8.41 -5.18 -16.71
N LEU A 26 7.12 -4.80 -16.71
CA LEU A 26 6.04 -5.74 -16.41
C LEU A 26 5.79 -6.73 -17.56
N SER A 27 6.55 -7.82 -17.55
CA SER A 27 6.21 -9.06 -18.25
C SER A 27 5.02 -9.73 -17.57
N THR A 28 3.81 -9.26 -17.88
CA THR A 28 2.60 -9.98 -17.46
C THR A 28 2.44 -11.23 -18.31
N LYS A 29 2.08 -12.36 -17.68
CA LYS A 29 1.74 -13.56 -18.44
C LYS A 29 0.61 -13.21 -19.41
N PRO A 30 0.66 -13.66 -20.68
CA PRO A 30 -0.46 -13.47 -21.59
C PRO A 30 -1.70 -14.05 -20.93
N TYR A 31 -2.74 -13.22 -20.81
CA TYR A 31 -4.01 -13.62 -20.23
C TYR A 31 -4.49 -14.91 -20.90
N SER A 32 -4.66 -15.96 -20.11
CA SER A 32 -5.27 -17.20 -20.58
C SER A 32 -6.73 -17.19 -20.16
N ALA A 33 -7.65 -17.10 -21.13
CA ALA A 33 -9.09 -17.21 -20.87
C ALA A 33 -9.49 -18.56 -20.25
N THR A 34 -8.59 -19.54 -20.25
CA THR A 34 -8.81 -20.89 -19.69
C THR A 34 -8.33 -21.04 -18.25
N ASP A 35 -7.68 -20.03 -17.67
CA ASP A 35 -7.24 -20.05 -16.26
C ASP A 35 -8.04 -18.99 -15.48
N PRO A 36 -9.17 -19.38 -14.85
CA PRO A 36 -10.07 -18.42 -14.22
C PRO A 36 -9.40 -17.73 -13.04
N VAL A 37 -9.14 -16.42 -13.18
CA VAL A 37 -8.65 -15.59 -12.08
C VAL A 37 -9.79 -15.33 -11.11
N GLU A 38 -9.67 -15.89 -9.90
CA GLU A 38 -10.60 -15.59 -8.81
C GLU A 38 -10.55 -14.10 -8.48
N ARG A 39 -11.71 -13.44 -8.53
CA ARG A 39 -11.87 -12.03 -8.18
C ARG A 39 -12.45 -11.89 -6.79
N VAL A 40 -12.09 -10.81 -6.10
CA VAL A 40 -12.66 -10.46 -4.80
C VAL A 40 -13.80 -9.47 -4.96
N GLU A 41 -14.79 -9.54 -4.06
CA GLU A 41 -15.89 -8.55 -4.01
C GLU A 41 -15.34 -7.13 -3.88
N SER A 42 -15.86 -6.21 -4.69
CA SER A 42 -15.54 -4.79 -4.57
C SER A 42 -16.33 -4.16 -3.42
N GLY A 43 -15.67 -3.32 -2.63
CA GLY A 43 -16.30 -2.59 -1.54
C GLY A 43 -15.40 -2.48 -0.32
N ILE A 44 -15.87 -1.68 0.64
CA ILE A 44 -15.25 -1.57 1.97
C ILE A 44 -15.76 -2.77 2.79
N PRO A 45 -14.88 -3.58 3.42
CA PRO A 45 -15.31 -4.64 4.32
C PRO A 45 -16.24 -4.09 5.41
N ALA A 46 -17.35 -4.78 5.70
CA ALA A 46 -18.37 -4.25 6.61
C ALA A 46 -17.85 -3.95 8.03
N GLU A 47 -16.82 -4.68 8.48
CA GLU A 47 -16.18 -4.50 9.79
C GLU A 47 -15.07 -3.43 9.79
N MET A 48 -14.74 -2.85 8.63
CA MET A 48 -13.72 -1.83 8.49
C MET A 48 -14.33 -0.46 8.83
N ALA A 49 -14.09 -0.01 10.07
CA ALA A 49 -14.43 1.35 10.47
C ALA A 49 -13.61 2.39 9.68
N ALA A 50 -14.26 3.46 9.25
CA ALA A 50 -13.56 4.65 8.79
C ALA A 50 -12.74 5.23 9.94
N LEU A 51 -11.48 5.57 9.68
CA LEU A 51 -10.63 6.22 10.67
C LEU A 51 -10.59 7.71 10.40
N GLU A 52 -10.86 8.49 11.45
CA GLU A 52 -10.55 9.92 11.46
C GLU A 52 -9.03 10.12 11.50
N MET A 53 -8.58 11.30 11.07
CA MET A 53 -7.17 11.67 11.05
C MET A 53 -7.06 13.10 11.57
N GLU A 54 -6.05 13.35 12.41
CA GLU A 54 -5.63 14.72 12.72
C GLU A 54 -5.18 15.46 11.45
N ASP A 55 -5.26 16.78 11.44
CA ASP A 55 -4.71 17.59 10.34
C ASP A 55 -3.18 17.46 10.26
N GLU A 56 -2.60 17.64 9.06
CA GLU A 56 -1.13 17.65 8.90
C GLU A 56 -0.46 18.78 9.68
N GLN A 57 -1.21 19.86 9.93
CA GLN A 57 -0.80 21.01 10.72
C GLN A 57 -1.74 21.14 11.94
N PRO A 58 -1.54 20.29 12.96
CA PRO A 58 -2.40 20.32 14.15
C PRO A 58 -2.17 21.61 14.94
N PRO A 59 -3.18 22.14 15.65
CA PRO A 59 -3.02 23.35 16.46
C PRO A 59 -2.18 23.12 17.73
N SER A 60 -2.01 21.87 18.16
CA SER A 60 -1.16 21.51 19.31
C SER A 60 0.31 21.52 18.93
N LYS A 61 1.12 22.28 19.69
CA LYS A 61 2.58 22.32 19.52
C LYS A 61 3.24 20.98 19.85
N GLU A 62 2.66 20.25 20.80
CA GLU A 62 3.14 18.92 21.19
C GLU A 62 2.97 17.94 20.03
N LEU A 63 1.81 17.95 19.36
CA LEU A 63 1.57 17.13 18.16
C LEU A 63 2.45 17.55 16.99
N GLN A 64 2.65 18.85 16.78
CA GLN A 64 3.55 19.34 15.75
C GLN A 64 4.99 18.87 15.98
N THR A 65 5.47 18.90 17.23
CA THR A 65 6.82 18.45 17.58
C THR A 65 7.04 16.97 17.25
N ILE A 66 6.07 16.09 17.56
CA ILE A 66 6.20 14.67 17.22
C ILE A 66 6.03 14.41 15.71
N PHE A 67 5.19 15.18 15.01
CA PHE A 67 5.07 15.08 13.56
C PHE A 67 6.37 15.46 12.85
N ASP A 68 6.99 16.57 13.26
CA ASP A 68 8.28 17.02 12.73
C ASP A 68 9.36 15.94 12.96
N ASP A 69 9.40 15.35 14.15
CA ASP A 69 10.36 14.29 14.46
C ASP A 69 10.16 13.03 13.60
N ILE A 70 8.90 12.62 13.38
CA ILE A 70 8.56 11.49 12.52
C ILE A 70 8.94 11.79 11.06
N VAL A 71 8.60 12.97 10.57
CA VAL A 71 8.89 13.42 9.20
C VAL A 71 10.39 13.45 8.96
N GLU A 72 11.17 14.02 9.88
CA GLU A 72 12.63 14.05 9.80
C GLU A 72 13.23 12.65 9.85
N THR A 73 12.87 11.85 10.86
CA THR A 73 13.43 10.50 11.07
C THR A 73 13.16 9.57 9.90
N LEU A 74 11.97 9.65 9.31
CA LEU A 74 11.57 8.81 8.18
C LEU A 74 11.84 9.46 6.82
N SER A 75 12.43 10.67 6.80
CA SER A 75 12.70 11.45 5.59
C SER A 75 11.47 11.61 4.68
N LEU A 76 10.32 11.93 5.29
CA LEU A 76 9.04 12.10 4.59
C LEU A 76 8.92 13.52 4.02
N ARG A 77 8.07 13.68 3.01
CA ARG A 77 7.64 15.01 2.54
C ARG A 77 6.58 15.64 3.45
N SER A 78 5.70 14.80 4.01
CA SER A 78 4.67 15.17 4.98
C SER A 78 4.32 13.96 5.86
N ILE A 79 3.63 14.22 6.97
CA ILE A 79 3.21 13.17 7.90
C ILE A 79 2.18 12.24 7.24
N ASN A 80 2.36 10.93 7.37
CA ASN A 80 1.47 9.96 6.73
C ASN A 80 0.14 9.78 7.49
N SER A 81 -0.85 9.20 6.79
CA SER A 81 -2.20 8.96 7.34
C SER A 81 -2.20 8.12 8.62
N ASP A 82 -1.27 7.18 8.72
CA ASP A 82 -1.15 6.24 9.83
C ASP A 82 -0.82 6.98 11.13
N TYR A 83 0.21 7.83 11.11
CA TYR A 83 0.59 8.63 12.28
C TYR A 83 -0.42 9.74 12.56
N ARG A 84 -1.07 10.32 11.55
CA ARG A 84 -2.18 11.27 11.73
C ARG A 84 -3.38 10.62 12.43
N THR A 85 -3.66 9.34 12.15
CA THR A 85 -4.69 8.59 12.88
C THR A 85 -4.26 8.28 14.30
N LEU A 86 -2.99 7.88 14.49
CA LEU A 86 -2.45 7.62 15.83
C LEU A 86 -2.42 8.88 16.70
N ALA A 87 -2.32 10.06 16.09
CA ALA A 87 -2.33 11.34 16.77
C ALA A 87 -3.65 11.68 17.46
N LEU A 88 -4.75 11.01 17.12
CA LEU A 88 -6.00 11.06 17.90
C LEU A 88 -5.81 10.56 19.34
N TRP A 89 -4.72 9.81 19.60
CA TRP A 89 -4.26 9.40 20.92
C TRP A 89 -2.80 9.83 21.14
N PRO A 90 -2.53 11.13 21.42
CA PRO A 90 -1.17 11.69 21.44
C PRO A 90 -0.22 10.97 22.40
N THR A 91 -0.70 10.57 23.58
CA THR A 91 0.10 9.82 24.57
C THR A 91 0.53 8.46 24.03
N TYR A 92 -0.36 7.78 23.31
CA TYR A 92 -0.05 6.50 22.67
C TYR A 92 0.93 6.67 21.51
N LEU A 93 0.72 7.67 20.65
CA LEU A 93 1.65 7.98 19.55
C LEU A 93 3.06 8.25 20.09
N ASN A 94 3.20 9.06 21.15
CA ASN A 94 4.49 9.31 21.78
C ASN A 94 5.16 8.03 22.31
N ALA A 95 4.41 7.19 23.01
CA ALA A 95 4.94 5.95 23.58
C ALA A 95 5.41 4.98 22.49
N VAL A 96 4.60 4.76 21.45
CA VAL A 96 4.92 3.88 20.33
C VAL A 96 6.08 4.43 19.51
N TRP A 97 6.09 5.73 19.22
CA TRP A 97 7.16 6.35 18.46
C TRP A 97 8.51 6.23 19.16
N GLY A 98 8.55 6.42 20.49
CA GLY A 98 9.75 6.21 21.29
C GLY A 98 10.31 4.78 21.20
N GLN A 99 9.47 3.78 20.95
CA GLN A 99 9.87 2.38 20.76
C GLN A 99 10.27 2.06 19.31
N LEU A 100 9.59 2.67 18.32
CA LEU A 100 9.85 2.46 16.89
C LEU A 100 11.12 3.16 16.43
N LYS A 101 11.33 4.41 16.84
CA LYS A 101 12.42 5.27 16.38
C LYS A 101 13.81 4.60 16.47
N PRO A 102 14.20 3.95 17.59
CA PRO A 102 15.49 3.26 17.67
C PRO A 102 15.61 2.03 16.76
N LYS A 103 14.48 1.43 16.33
CA LYS A 103 14.47 0.22 15.49
C LYS A 103 14.69 0.54 14.01
N ILE A 104 14.21 1.70 13.55
CA ILE A 104 14.23 2.10 12.13
C ILE A 104 15.63 2.09 11.52
N GLN A 105 16.66 2.44 12.30
CA GLN A 105 18.05 2.48 11.83
C GLN A 105 18.80 1.15 12.00
N THR A 106 18.16 0.11 12.54
CA THR A 106 18.82 -1.18 12.74
C THR A 106 18.97 -1.93 11.42
N ALA A 107 20.07 -2.67 11.26
CA ALA A 107 20.29 -3.50 10.08
C ALA A 107 19.14 -4.50 9.83
N THR A 108 18.55 -5.04 10.89
CA THR A 108 17.40 -5.95 10.82
C THR A 108 16.18 -5.26 10.20
N TYR A 109 15.88 -4.03 10.59
CA TYR A 109 14.75 -3.27 10.06
C TYR A 109 14.96 -2.92 8.58
N VAL A 110 16.16 -2.47 8.22
CA VAL A 110 16.53 -2.16 6.83
C VAL A 110 16.39 -3.41 5.95
N THR A 111 16.98 -4.52 6.38
CA THR A 111 16.90 -5.81 5.66
C THR A 111 15.45 -6.28 5.51
N ALA A 112 14.62 -6.16 6.54
CA ALA A 112 13.21 -6.53 6.47
C ALA A 112 12.42 -5.63 5.49
N SER A 113 12.71 -4.33 5.46
CA SER A 113 12.10 -3.38 4.54
C SER A 113 12.46 -3.67 3.09
N GLU A 114 13.74 -3.99 2.83
CA GLU A 114 14.22 -4.40 1.50
C GLU A 114 13.56 -5.70 1.05
N HIS A 115 13.50 -6.71 1.93
CA HIS A 115 12.85 -7.98 1.61
C HIS A 115 11.35 -7.82 1.30
N LEU A 116 10.63 -6.97 2.03
CA LEU A 116 9.23 -6.65 1.71
C LEU A 116 9.08 -5.98 0.34
N ARG A 117 9.98 -5.05 0.01
CA ARG A 117 9.98 -4.37 -1.30
C ARG A 117 10.25 -5.37 -2.44
N ASP A 118 11.27 -6.21 -2.29
CA ASP A 118 11.61 -7.22 -3.30
C ASP A 118 10.50 -8.25 -3.48
N ARG A 119 9.87 -8.67 -2.37
CA ARG A 119 8.70 -9.55 -2.42
C ARG A 119 7.54 -8.90 -3.16
N SER A 120 7.28 -7.62 -2.92
CA SER A 120 6.23 -6.86 -3.62
C SER A 120 6.49 -6.80 -5.12
N ARG A 121 7.72 -6.47 -5.54
CA ARG A 121 8.14 -6.46 -6.95
C ARG A 121 7.97 -7.81 -7.62
N SER A 122 8.38 -8.89 -6.95
CA SER A 122 8.18 -10.25 -7.46
C SER A 122 6.70 -10.60 -7.64
N LEU A 123 5.84 -10.21 -6.69
CA LEU A 123 4.40 -10.43 -6.77
C LEU A 123 3.75 -9.58 -7.87
N ALA A 124 4.16 -8.32 -8.01
CA ALA A 124 3.70 -7.41 -9.06
C ALA A 124 3.97 -7.98 -10.46
N SER A 125 5.15 -8.55 -10.68
CA SER A 125 5.49 -9.22 -11.94
C SER A 125 4.70 -10.51 -12.20
N SER A 126 4.07 -11.09 -11.17
CA SER A 126 3.20 -12.26 -11.29
C SER A 126 1.71 -11.94 -11.46
N LEU A 127 1.35 -10.65 -11.56
CA LEU A 127 -0.04 -10.26 -11.72
C LEU A 127 -0.65 -10.87 -12.99
N PRO A 128 -1.92 -11.31 -12.93
CA PRO A 128 -2.57 -12.01 -14.04
C PRO A 128 -3.00 -11.08 -15.18
N TYR A 129 -2.96 -9.76 -14.98
CA TYR A 129 -3.37 -8.77 -15.96
C TYR A 129 -2.25 -7.75 -16.21
N PRO A 130 -2.04 -7.33 -17.47
CA PRO A 130 -1.09 -6.27 -17.81
C PRO A 130 -1.43 -4.97 -17.09
N VAL A 131 -0.39 -4.20 -16.75
CA VAL A 131 -0.49 -2.83 -16.25
C VAL A 131 0.14 -1.91 -17.32
N PRO A 132 -0.61 -1.59 -18.39
CA PRO A 132 -0.08 -0.91 -19.57
C PRO A 132 0.07 0.60 -19.33
N LEU A 133 1.13 1.00 -18.63
CA LEU A 133 1.43 2.40 -18.28
C LEU A 133 2.63 2.94 -19.08
N SER A 134 2.62 2.74 -20.41
CA SER A 134 3.68 3.29 -21.25
C SER A 134 3.66 4.82 -21.23
N ARG A 135 4.83 5.44 -21.41
CA ARG A 135 4.98 6.90 -21.52
C ARG A 135 4.01 7.51 -22.52
N ALA A 136 3.97 6.98 -23.75
CA ALA A 136 3.08 7.47 -24.79
C ALA A 136 1.60 7.48 -24.36
N ARG A 137 1.15 6.42 -23.68
CA ARG A 137 -0.23 6.33 -23.20
C ARG A 137 -0.53 7.36 -22.12
N LEU A 138 0.38 7.57 -21.17
CA LEU A 138 0.18 8.59 -20.14
C LEU A 138 0.17 9.99 -20.73
N GLU A 139 1.06 10.28 -21.68
CA GLU A 139 1.12 11.57 -22.37
C GLU A 139 -0.13 11.83 -23.24
N GLU A 140 -0.67 10.80 -23.91
CA GLU A 140 -1.95 10.87 -24.63
C GLU A 140 -3.14 11.23 -23.72
N GLU A 141 -3.13 10.74 -22.48
CA GLU A 141 -4.13 11.05 -21.44
C GLU A 141 -3.83 12.36 -20.69
N GLY A 142 -2.77 13.09 -21.06
CA GLY A 142 -2.37 14.35 -20.40
C GLY A 142 -1.80 14.16 -18.99
N ILE A 143 -1.33 12.96 -18.66
CA ILE A 143 -0.73 12.61 -17.37
C ILE A 143 0.80 12.77 -17.44
N ASP A 144 1.36 13.47 -16.47
CA ASP A 144 2.81 13.64 -16.35
C ASP A 144 3.48 12.33 -15.93
N PHE A 145 4.23 11.73 -16.87
CA PHE A 145 4.94 10.47 -16.65
C PHE A 145 5.98 10.60 -15.54
N ASP A 146 6.78 11.66 -15.54
CA ASP A 146 7.91 11.80 -14.60
C ASP A 146 7.40 12.03 -13.17
N GLN A 147 6.32 12.81 -13.03
CA GLN A 147 5.63 12.97 -11.74
C GLN A 147 5.02 11.63 -11.26
N THR A 148 4.44 10.85 -12.18
CA THR A 148 3.84 9.55 -11.84
C THR A 148 4.90 8.55 -11.39
N LEU A 149 6.02 8.49 -12.10
CA LEU A 149 7.17 7.64 -11.73
C LEU A 149 7.73 8.03 -10.37
N GLN A 150 8.01 9.33 -10.17
CA GLN A 150 8.51 9.83 -8.88
C GLN A 150 7.56 9.50 -7.72
N SER A 151 6.25 9.59 -7.96
CA SER A 151 5.24 9.25 -6.94
C SER A 151 5.26 7.76 -6.63
N ALA A 152 5.27 6.89 -7.65
CA ALA A 152 5.33 5.44 -7.47
C ALA A 152 6.60 5.00 -6.71
N GLU A 153 7.75 5.58 -7.05
CA GLU A 153 9.02 5.34 -6.35
C GLU A 153 8.96 5.79 -4.88
N ALA A 154 8.42 6.98 -4.61
CA ALA A 154 8.29 7.48 -3.24
C ALA A 154 7.42 6.55 -2.37
N PHE A 155 6.29 6.06 -2.90
CA PHE A 155 5.44 5.09 -2.20
C PHE A 155 6.13 3.74 -2.01
N GLU A 156 6.81 3.20 -3.03
CA GLU A 156 7.55 1.93 -2.92
C GLU A 156 8.73 2.01 -1.94
N GLN A 157 9.32 3.20 -1.78
CA GLN A 157 10.35 3.45 -0.78
C GLN A 157 9.76 3.53 0.64
N LEU A 158 8.64 4.24 0.81
CA LEU A 158 7.97 4.52 2.08
C LEU A 158 7.27 3.31 2.70
N LEU A 159 6.47 2.60 1.92
CA LEU A 159 5.48 1.65 2.43
C LEU A 159 6.07 0.43 3.16
N PRO A 160 7.23 -0.15 2.79
CA PRO A 160 7.79 -1.28 3.52
C PRO A 160 8.05 -0.97 5.00
N GLY A 161 8.64 0.20 5.28
CA GLY A 161 8.87 0.64 6.65
C GLY A 161 7.56 0.90 7.40
N LEU A 162 6.58 1.50 6.73
CA LEU A 162 5.27 1.77 7.31
C LEU A 162 4.51 0.48 7.67
N ILE A 163 4.58 -0.54 6.82
CA ILE A 163 4.03 -1.88 7.09
C ILE A 163 4.68 -2.48 8.34
N ILE A 164 6.01 -2.43 8.44
CA ILE A 164 6.74 -2.96 9.60
C ILE A 164 6.34 -2.20 10.88
N ASN A 165 6.28 -0.87 10.82
CA ASN A 165 5.91 -0.04 11.97
C ASN A 165 4.51 -0.40 12.48
N ILE A 166 3.52 -0.51 11.59
CA ILE A 166 2.16 -0.91 11.97
C ILE A 166 2.10 -2.34 12.51
N ALA A 167 2.85 -3.27 11.91
CA ALA A 167 2.93 -4.65 12.40
C ALA A 167 3.53 -4.72 13.81
N LEU A 168 4.55 -3.91 14.10
CA LEU A 168 5.15 -3.80 15.44
C LEU A 168 4.15 -3.24 16.46
N CYS A 169 3.40 -2.19 16.10
CA CYS A 169 2.32 -1.65 16.95
C CYS A 169 1.25 -2.70 17.27
N LEU A 170 0.85 -3.50 16.27
CA LEU A 170 -0.18 -4.53 16.45
C LEU A 170 0.32 -5.69 17.33
N ARG A 171 1.59 -6.07 17.21
CA ARG A 171 2.17 -7.17 17.99
C ARG A 171 2.19 -6.89 19.49
N GLU A 172 2.30 -5.63 19.91
CA GLU A 172 2.18 -5.26 21.33
C GLU A 172 0.78 -5.56 21.91
N TRP A 173 -0.25 -5.48 21.07
CA TRP A 173 -1.65 -5.70 21.46
C TRP A 173 -2.15 -7.13 21.20
N GLN A 174 -1.60 -7.79 20.18
CA GLN A 174 -1.94 -9.14 19.74
C GLN A 174 -0.65 -9.95 19.59
N PRO A 175 -0.13 -10.55 20.67
CA PRO A 175 1.14 -11.28 20.64
C PRO A 175 1.06 -12.60 19.85
N ASP A 176 -0.15 -13.07 19.57
CA ASP A 176 -0.40 -14.30 18.80
C ASP A 176 -0.24 -14.08 17.28
N ASP A 177 -0.03 -15.18 16.55
CA ASP A 177 0.11 -15.20 15.08
C ASP A 177 -1.16 -14.74 14.32
N GLU A 178 -2.22 -14.31 15.03
CA GLU A 178 -3.39 -13.68 14.42
C GLU A 178 -3.03 -12.44 13.59
N SER A 179 -2.01 -11.70 14.00
CA SER A 179 -1.50 -10.55 13.24
C SER A 179 -0.92 -10.93 11.86
N LEU A 180 -0.60 -12.20 11.62
CA LEU A 180 -0.14 -12.70 10.32
C LEU A 180 -1.29 -12.93 9.33
N ARG A 181 -2.56 -12.94 9.80
CA ARG A 181 -3.73 -13.13 8.95
C ARG A 181 -4.27 -11.78 8.49
N SER A 182 -4.94 -11.78 7.33
CA SER A 182 -5.69 -10.61 6.89
C SER A 182 -6.78 -10.30 7.93
N PRO A 183 -6.83 -9.07 8.50
CA PRO A 183 -7.87 -8.69 9.44
C PRO A 183 -9.24 -8.57 8.76
N PHE A 184 -9.28 -8.48 7.42
CA PHE A 184 -10.49 -8.46 6.62
C PHE A 184 -10.35 -9.46 5.46
N PRO A 185 -10.57 -10.77 5.70
CA PRO A 185 -10.53 -11.78 4.65
C PRO A 185 -11.50 -11.42 3.52
N ALA A 186 -11.00 -11.31 2.29
CA ALA A 186 -11.82 -10.95 1.16
C ALA A 186 -12.70 -12.13 0.72
N LYS A 187 -13.95 -11.86 0.35
CA LYS A 187 -14.85 -12.85 -0.22
C LYS A 187 -14.65 -12.95 -1.72
N ALA A 188 -14.60 -14.16 -2.24
CA ALA A 188 -14.51 -14.41 -3.67
C ALA A 188 -15.85 -14.16 -4.37
N ILE A 189 -15.81 -13.52 -5.54
CA ILE A 189 -16.97 -13.38 -6.42
C ILE A 189 -17.33 -14.77 -6.94
N SER A 190 -18.58 -15.18 -6.79
CA SER A 190 -19.06 -16.46 -7.33
C SER A 190 -18.83 -16.55 -8.86
N PRO A 191 -18.46 -17.73 -9.41
CA PRO A 191 -18.16 -17.89 -10.84
C PRO A 191 -19.25 -17.38 -11.80
N ARG A 192 -20.53 -17.43 -11.39
CA ARG A 192 -21.67 -16.93 -12.18
C ARG A 192 -21.65 -15.42 -12.41
N LEU A 193 -21.11 -14.65 -11.46
CA LEU A 193 -21.01 -13.19 -11.55
C LEU A 193 -19.71 -12.74 -12.24
N GLN A 194 -18.68 -13.60 -12.28
CA GLN A 194 -17.43 -13.32 -12.97
C GLN A 194 -17.60 -13.20 -14.50
N ASN A 195 -18.49 -14.01 -15.09
CA ASN A 195 -18.78 -13.99 -16.53
C ASN A 195 -19.59 -12.77 -16.99
N ALA A 196 -20.33 -12.10 -16.10
CA ALA A 196 -21.15 -10.93 -16.45
C ALA A 196 -20.35 -9.61 -16.51
N ALA A 197 -19.09 -9.60 -16.03
CA ALA A 197 -18.25 -8.41 -15.92
C ALA A 197 -17.11 -8.34 -16.96
N GLN A 198 -17.13 -9.20 -17.98
CA GLN A 198 -16.22 -9.08 -19.13
C GLN A 198 -16.88 -8.17 -20.18
N PRO A 199 -16.34 -6.96 -20.48
CA PRO A 199 -16.81 -6.21 -21.63
C PRO A 199 -16.43 -6.97 -22.90
N GLU A 200 -17.41 -7.26 -23.75
CA GLU A 200 -17.20 -7.79 -25.09
C GLU A 200 -16.36 -6.79 -25.89
N LEU A 201 -15.05 -7.01 -25.99
CA LEU A 201 -14.23 -6.40 -27.03
C LEU A 201 -14.51 -7.15 -28.34
N THR A 202 -15.73 -7.00 -28.87
CA THR A 202 -16.04 -7.43 -30.24
C THR A 202 -15.69 -6.30 -31.20
N GLY A 203 -14.72 -6.61 -32.07
CA GLY A 203 -14.19 -5.71 -33.08
C GLY A 203 -15.25 -5.17 -34.04
N GLY A 204 -15.15 -3.87 -34.31
CA GLY A 204 -15.77 -3.22 -35.46
C GLY A 204 -14.71 -2.91 -36.51
N ALA A 205 -14.34 -3.91 -37.32
CA ALA A 205 -13.77 -3.65 -38.62
C ALA A 205 -14.93 -3.43 -39.59
N LYS A 206 -15.11 -2.20 -40.08
CA LYS A 206 -15.66 -1.88 -41.40
C LYS A 206 -15.11 -0.54 -41.85
#